data_AF-A0A7K0EFA5-F1
#
_entry.id   AF-A0A7K0EFA5-F1
#
_cell.length_a   1.000
_cell.length_b   1.000
_cell.length_c   1.000
_cell.angle_alpha   90.00
_cell.angle_beta   90.00
_cell.angle_gamma   90.00
#
_symmetry.space_group_name_H-M   'P 1'
#
loop_
_entity.id
_entity.type
_entity.pdbx_description
1 polymer ?
#
loop_
_entity_poly.entity_id
_entity_poly.type
_entity_poly.pdbx_seq_one_letter_code
_entity_poly.pdbx_strand_id
1 'polypeptide(L)' 'MKSLLNIGVFLLVVGSLTSCDYQKYNTIRQKDFRADDKYVYGPGRDSAAVQTTYKYASRPELAERTNKIRQKLFAK' A
#
# COMPACT_ATOMS: atom_id res chain seq x y z
N MET A 1 -24.47 -40.52 -11.38
CA MET A 1 -23.91 -39.48 -12.28
C MET A 1 -24.39 -38.07 -11.94
N LYS A 2 -25.71 -37.79 -11.87
CA LYS A 2 -26.23 -36.44 -11.52
C LYS A 2 -25.75 -35.91 -10.16
N SER A 3 -25.70 -36.77 -9.14
CA SER A 3 -25.18 -36.40 -7.81
C SER A 3 -23.70 -36.01 -7.83
N LEU A 4 -22.86 -36.75 -8.57
CA LEU A 4 -21.43 -36.43 -8.73
C LEU A 4 -21.22 -35.11 -9.49
N LEU A 5 -22.05 -34.86 -10.50
CA LEU A 5 -22.03 -33.61 -11.26
C LEU A 5 -22.46 -32.42 -10.39
N ASN A 6 -23.48 -32.58 -9.56
CA ASN A 6 -23.91 -31.56 -8.60
C ASN A 6 -22.85 -31.28 -7.53
N ILE A 7 -22.18 -32.32 -7.03
CA ILE A 7 -21.06 -32.18 -6.09
C ILE A 7 -19.90 -31.43 -6.76
N GLY A 8 -19.56 -31.77 -8.01
CA GLY A 8 -18.52 -31.08 -8.77
C GLY A 8 -18.82 -29.60 -9.01
N VAL A 9 -20.05 -29.28 -9.40
CA VAL A 9 -20.51 -27.89 -9.59
C VAL A 9 -20.48 -27.12 -8.27
N PHE A 10 -20.93 -27.74 -7.18
CA PHE A 10 -20.89 -27.12 -5.85
C PHE A 10 -19.45 -26.80 -5.40
N LEU A 11 -18.53 -27.75 -5.57
CA LEU A 11 -17.11 -27.54 -5.26
C LEU A 11 -16.49 -26.43 -6.11
N LEU A 12 -16.85 -26.33 -7.39
CA LEU A 12 -16.37 -25.28 -8.29
C LEU A 12 -16.89 -23.89 -7.87
N VAL A 13 -18.16 -23.78 -7.48
CA VAL A 13 -18.74 -22.52 -6.99
C VAL A 13 -18.09 -22.08 -5.67
N VAL A 14 -17.95 -23.00 -4.71
CA VAL A 14 -17.31 -22.69 -3.42
C VAL A 14 -15.83 -22.30 -3.61
N GLY A 15 -15.08 -23.01 -4.46
CA GLY A 15 -13.69 -22.66 -4.77
C GLY A 15 -13.53 -21.35 -5.54
N SER A 16 -14.54 -20.95 -6.32
CA SER A 16 -14.54 -19.65 -7.00
C SER A 16 -14.77 -18.49 -6.02
N LEU A 17 -15.60 -18.69 -4.99
CA LEU A 17 -15.87 -17.67 -3.98
C LEU A 17 -14.67 -17.40 -3.05
N THR A 18 -13.79 -18.38 -2.82
CA THR A 18 -12.54 -18.17 -2.06
C THR A 18 -11.45 -17.45 -2.88
N SER A 19 -11.58 -17.40 -4.20
CA SER A 19 -10.65 -16.63 -5.06
C SER A 19 -10.85 -15.12 -4.95
N CYS A 20 -12.02 -14.70 -4.45
CA CYS A 20 -12.29 -13.34 -4.06
C CYS A 20 -11.77 -13.09 -2.63
N ASP A 21 -10.45 -13.18 -2.42
CA ASP A 21 -9.76 -12.39 -1.39
C ASP A 21 -9.84 -10.91 -1.81
N TYR A 22 -11.07 -10.40 -1.94
CA TYR A 22 -11.32 -8.99 -2.22
C TYR A 22 -10.86 -8.24 -0.99
N GLN A 23 -9.72 -7.55 -1.15
CA GLN A 23 -8.90 -6.85 -0.17
C GLN A 23 -9.68 -5.77 0.60
N LYS A 24 -10.71 -6.14 1.35
CA LYS A 24 -11.38 -5.24 2.29
C LYS A 24 -10.44 -4.87 3.44
N TYR A 25 -9.48 -5.74 3.72
CA TYR A 25 -8.33 -5.48 4.56
C TYR A 25 -7.11 -5.83 3.72
N ASN A 26 -6.19 -4.89 3.55
CA ASN A 26 -4.98 -5.04 2.76
C ASN A 26 -4.05 -6.08 3.43
N THR A 27 -4.40 -7.36 3.36
CA THR A 27 -3.61 -8.44 3.94
C THR A 27 -2.41 -8.66 3.03
N ILE A 28 -1.25 -8.22 3.50
CA ILE A 28 0.02 -8.43 2.80
C ILE A 28 0.23 -9.95 2.70
N ARG A 29 0.03 -10.51 1.50
CA ARG A 29 0.27 -11.94 1.22
C ARG A 29 1.77 -12.27 1.22
N GLN A 30 2.60 -11.24 1.15
CA GLN A 30 4.06 -11.34 1.24
C GLN A 30 4.51 -11.29 2.70
N LYS A 31 5.57 -12.03 3.03
CA LYS A 31 6.16 -11.96 4.36
C LYS A 31 6.74 -10.55 4.57
N ASP A 32 6.13 -9.79 5.46
CA ASP A 32 6.63 -8.49 5.85
C ASP A 32 7.78 -8.66 6.87
N PHE A 33 9.01 -8.53 6.39
CA PHE A 33 10.22 -8.63 7.23
C PHE A 33 10.41 -7.41 8.14
N ARG A 34 9.63 -6.34 7.94
CA ARG A 34 9.71 -5.08 8.69
C ARG A 34 8.46 -4.85 9.52
N ALA A 35 7.63 -5.88 9.72
CA ALA A 35 6.36 -5.81 10.44
C ALA A 35 6.48 -5.20 11.85
N ASP A 36 7.63 -5.36 12.49
CA ASP A 36 7.95 -4.84 13.83
C ASP A 36 8.89 -3.60 13.79
N ASP A 37 9.20 -3.10 12.59
CA ASP A 37 10.06 -1.94 12.39
C ASP A 37 9.29 -0.64 12.72
N LYS A 38 9.59 -0.09 13.90
CA LYS A 38 9.01 1.15 14.40
C LYS A 38 9.33 2.37 13.52
N TYR A 39 10.40 2.34 12.73
CA TYR A 39 10.70 3.41 11.78
C TYR A 39 9.73 3.40 10.60
N VAL A 40 9.27 2.21 10.19
CA VAL A 40 8.36 2.03 9.05
C VAL A 40 6.92 2.24 9.47
N TYR A 41 6.48 1.55 10.52
CA TYR A 41 5.08 1.52 10.92
C TYR A 41 4.74 2.49 12.06
N GLY A 42 5.74 3.10 12.70
CA GLY A 42 5.53 4.12 13.73
C GLY A 42 4.49 3.68 14.78
N PRO A 43 3.33 4.36 14.89
CA PRO A 43 2.25 4.01 15.83
C PRO A 43 1.46 2.72 15.50
N GLY A 44 1.56 2.18 14.28
CA GLY A 44 0.79 1.02 13.84
C GLY A 44 0.74 0.88 12.31
N ARG A 45 0.40 -0.31 11.79
CA ARG A 45 0.53 -0.64 10.35
C ARG A 45 -0.25 0.25 9.39
N ASP A 46 -1.41 0.74 9.82
CA ASP A 46 -2.27 1.64 9.04
C ASP A 46 -2.09 3.12 9.44
N SER A 47 -1.03 3.45 10.18
CA SER A 47 -0.74 4.83 10.56
C SER A 47 -0.27 5.62 9.35
N ALA A 48 -0.62 6.92 9.32
CA ALA A 48 -0.02 7.83 8.37
C ALA A 48 1.51 7.81 8.50
N ALA A 49 2.22 7.95 7.37
CA ALA A 49 3.68 7.94 7.37
C ALA A 49 4.22 8.98 8.36
N VAL A 50 5.13 8.58 9.25
CA VAL A 50 5.68 9.47 10.30
C VAL A 50 6.20 10.79 9.70
N GLN A 51 6.71 10.74 8.48
CA GLN A 51 7.20 11.91 7.74
C GLN A 51 6.15 13.02 7.54
N THR A 52 4.86 12.69 7.42
CA THR A 52 3.80 13.67 7.24
C THR A 52 3.50 14.48 8.51
N THR A 53 3.99 14.01 9.66
CA THR A 53 3.85 14.72 10.95
C THR A 53 4.92 15.80 11.14
N TYR A 54 6.07 15.68 10.48
CA TYR A 54 7.17 16.63 10.66
C TYR A 54 6.84 17.99 10.03
N LYS A 55 7.00 19.04 10.82
CA LYS A 55 6.96 20.43 10.37
C LYS A 55 8.39 20.93 10.26
N TYR A 56 8.78 21.33 9.06
CA TYR A 56 10.11 21.90 8.82
C TYR A 56 10.02 23.42 8.83
N ALA A 57 10.98 24.06 9.47
CA ALA A 57 11.11 25.52 9.40
C ALA A 57 11.35 25.94 7.94
N SER A 58 10.77 27.08 7.55
CA SER A 58 11.03 27.64 6.23
C SER A 58 12.51 27.99 6.09
N ARG A 59 13.09 27.63 4.94
CA ARG A 59 14.48 27.89 4.58
C ARG A 59 14.52 28.80 3.34
N PRO A 60 14.26 30.11 3.50
CA PRO A 60 14.14 31.03 2.37
C PRO A 60 15.42 31.14 1.54
N GLU A 61 16.59 30.88 2.14
CA GLU A 61 17.88 30.86 1.44
C GLU A 61 17.96 29.79 0.34
N LEU A 62 17.11 28.75 0.39
CA LEU A 62 17.06 27.69 -0.62
C LEU A 62 16.10 27.99 -1.78
N ALA A 63 15.32 29.06 -1.71
CA ALA A 63 14.28 29.36 -2.69
C ALA A 63 14.85 29.54 -4.11
N GLU A 64 15.96 30.27 -4.23
CA GLU A 64 16.60 30.53 -5.52
C GLU A 64 17.12 29.23 -6.17
N ARG A 65 17.82 28.40 -5.39
CA ARG A 65 18.32 27.09 -5.88
C ARG A 65 17.16 26.18 -6.29
N THR A 66 16.09 26.16 -5.51
CA THR A 66 14.89 25.36 -5.79
C THR A 66 14.23 25.82 -7.10
N ASN A 67 14.14 27.12 -7.33
CA ASN A 67 13.60 27.68 -8.57
C ASN A 67 14.46 27.31 -9.78
N LYS A 68 15.80 27.39 -9.66
CA LYS A 68 16.73 26.95 -10.71
C LYS A 68 16.55 25.46 -11.05
N ILE A 69 16.40 24.61 -10.04
CA ILE A 69 16.15 23.17 -10.24
C ILE A 69 14.80 22.95 -10.93
N ARG A 70 13.74 23.64 -10.47
CA ARG A 70 12.40 23.52 -11.07
C ARG A 70 12.42 23.92 -12.53
N GLN A 71 13.10 25.01 -12.89
CA GLN A 71 13.28 25.42 -14.27
C GLN A 71 14.00 24.34 -15.09
N LYS A 72 15.09 23.74 -14.57
CA LYS A 72 15.78 22.65 -15.30
C LYS A 72 14.91 21.42 -15.56
N LEU A 73 14.03 21.07 -14.61
CA LEU A 73 13.21 19.88 -14.70
C LEU A 73 11.92 20.09 -15.53
N PHE A 74 11.40 21.32 -15.54
CA PHE A 74 10.05 21.60 -16.04
C PHE A 74 9.96 22.78 -17.01
N ALA A 75 11.05 23.50 -17.31
CA ALA A 75 11.05 24.44 -18.42
C ALA A 75 11.06 23.65 -19.73
N LYS A 76 10.11 23.98 -20.60
CA LYS A 76 9.90 23.35 -21.89
C LYS A 76 10.79 23.98 -22.95
#